data_AF-A0A4C1ZQ98-F1
#
_entry.id   AF-A0A4C1ZQ98-F1
#
_cell.length_a   1.000
_cell.length_b   1.000
_cell.length_c   1.000
_cell.angle_alpha   90.00
_cell.angle_beta   90.00
_cell.angle_gamma   90.00
#
_symmetry.space_group_name_H-M   'P 1'
#
loop_
_entity.id
_entity.type
_entity.pdbx_description
1 polymer ?
#
loop_
_entity_poly.entity_id
_entity_poly.type
_entity_poly.pdbx_seq_one_letter_code
_entity_poly.pdbx_strand_id
1 'polypeptide(L)'
;MHQLVYEFKTKVLKIFEKVQISPPLIKQVEEETREQSESDLWFQLRYGRITASRAHEVSRCKTNDGTLVSLILGGKIPDTPSMKRGRILEDEVRKTVECRIKKKINKCGLILNSKYPMIAGSPDGIFEDGIQWRIYKFAASRPFNFCRPY
;
A
#
# COMPACT_ATOMS: atom_id res chain seq x y z
N MET A 1 19.11 25.83 11.38
CA MET A 1 17.67 25.55 11.18
C MET A 1 16.92 26.57 12.04
N HIS A 2 16.00 27.35 11.48
CA HIS A 2 15.33 28.46 12.22
C HIS A 2 14.54 27.94 13.42
N GLN A 3 14.52 28.68 14.54
CA GLN A 3 13.87 28.24 15.80
C GLN A 3 12.38 27.93 15.61
N LEU A 4 11.67 28.73 14.82
CA LEU A 4 10.29 28.45 14.41
C LEU A 4 10.12 27.10 13.67
N VAL A 5 11.10 26.69 12.85
CA VAL A 5 11.05 25.39 12.15
C VAL A 5 11.22 24.23 13.13
N TYR A 6 12.05 24.41 14.16
CA TYR A 6 12.23 23.42 15.22
C TYR A 6 10.97 23.26 16.08
N GLU A 7 10.36 24.38 16.50
CA GLU A 7 9.10 24.37 17.25
C GLU A 7 7.95 23.77 16.45
N PHE A 8 7.88 24.07 15.14
CA PHE A 8 6.86 23.49 14.28
C PHE A 8 7.02 21.98 14.14
N LYS A 9 8.25 21.50 13.87
CA LYS A 9 8.56 20.06 13.79
C LYS A 9 8.22 19.33 15.09
N THR A 10 8.57 19.90 16.24
CA THR A 10 8.30 19.29 17.55
C THR A 10 6.81 19.26 17.88
N LYS A 11 6.04 20.31 17.55
CA LYS A 11 4.57 20.31 17.71
C LYS A 11 3.89 19.26 16.84
N VAL A 12 4.31 19.12 15.58
CA VAL A 12 3.77 18.12 14.65
C VAL A 12 4.07 16.69 15.14
N LEU A 13 5.29 16.42 15.61
CA LEU A 13 5.65 15.12 16.18
C LEU A 13 4.82 14.77 17.42
N LYS A 14 4.55 15.73 18.30
CA LYS A 14 3.69 15.54 19.48
C LYS A 14 2.23 15.19 19.13
N ILE A 15 1.71 15.66 18.00
CA ILE A 15 0.37 15.27 17.53
C ILE A 15 0.37 13.78 17.15
N PHE A 16 1.43 13.30 16.50
CA PHE A 16 1.53 11.91 16.09
C PHE A 16 1.77 10.95 17.26
N GLU A 17 2.49 11.36 18.30
CA GLU A 17 2.66 10.55 19.53
C GLU A 17 1.33 10.28 20.25
N LYS A 18 0.34 11.16 20.10
CA LYS A 18 -1.01 10.95 20.66
C LYS A 18 -1.81 9.90 19.89
N VAL A 19 -1.47 9.64 18.63
CA VAL A 19 -2.13 8.62 17.80
C VAL A 19 -1.40 7.29 18.01
N GLN A 20 -1.67 6.63 19.14
CA GLN A 20 -1.15 5.31 19.44
C GLN A 20 -2.02 4.27 18.73
N ILE A 21 -1.50 3.70 17.63
CA ILE A 21 -2.15 2.57 16.97
C ILE A 21 -1.65 1.28 17.62
N SER A 22 -2.53 0.60 18.34
CA SER A 22 -2.20 -0.66 19.01
C SER A 22 -2.07 -1.81 18.00
N PRO A 23 -1.17 -2.79 18.23
CA PRO A 23 -1.06 -3.97 17.40
C PRO A 23 -2.38 -4.72 17.13
N PRO A 24 -3.29 -4.93 18.11
CA PRO A 24 -4.58 -5.57 17.84
C PRO A 24 -5.45 -4.75 16.89
N LEU A 25 -5.43 -3.41 16.99
CA LEU A 25 -6.16 -2.55 16.07
C LEU A 25 -5.61 -2.63 14.65
N ILE A 26 -4.29 -2.74 14.48
CA ILE A 26 -3.67 -2.92 13.15
C ILE A 26 -4.14 -4.22 12.52
N LYS A 27 -4.22 -5.30 13.30
CA LYS A 27 -4.69 -6.59 12.82
C LYS A 27 -6.17 -6.55 12.43
N GLN A 28 -7.00 -5.90 13.24
CA GLN A 28 -8.41 -5.71 12.94
C GLN A 28 -8.59 -4.91 11.64
N VAL A 29 -7.86 -3.80 11.47
CA VAL A 29 -7.87 -2.99 10.25
C VAL A 29 -7.44 -3.81 9.03
N GLU A 30 -6.40 -4.64 9.16
CA GLU A 30 -5.96 -5.53 8.08
C GLU A 30 -7.10 -6.48 7.68
N GLU A 31 -7.72 -7.14 8.65
CA GLU A 31 -8.82 -8.09 8.44
C GLU A 31 -10.02 -7.44 7.75
N GLU A 32 -10.47 -6.27 8.22
CA GLU A 32 -11.62 -5.53 7.67
C GLU A 32 -11.36 -4.94 6.28
N THR A 33 -10.09 -4.84 5.88
CA THR A 33 -9.69 -4.22 4.61
C THR A 33 -9.02 -5.18 3.63
N ARG A 34 -9.13 -6.50 3.85
CA ARG A 34 -8.60 -7.54 2.95
C ARG A 34 -9.13 -7.47 1.52
N GLU A 35 -10.34 -6.94 1.35
CA GLU A 35 -10.97 -6.76 0.04
C GLU A 35 -10.43 -5.51 -0.70
N GLN A 36 -9.48 -4.77 -0.10
CA GLN A 36 -8.72 -3.66 -0.70
C GLN A 36 -9.60 -2.67 -1.49
N SER A 37 -9.60 -2.76 -2.83
CA SER A 37 -10.31 -1.85 -3.72
C SER A 37 -11.83 -1.93 -3.62
N GLU A 38 -12.36 -3.01 -3.06
CA GLU A 38 -13.80 -3.22 -2.88
C GLU A 38 -14.28 -2.74 -1.49
N SER A 39 -13.37 -2.30 -0.61
CA SER A 39 -13.69 -1.82 0.73
C SER A 39 -13.63 -0.29 0.82
N ASP A 40 -14.75 0.35 1.13
CA ASP A 40 -14.80 1.79 1.39
C ASP A 40 -13.90 2.20 2.57
N LEU A 41 -13.84 1.35 3.60
CA LEU A 41 -12.98 1.55 4.76
C LEU A 41 -11.50 1.61 4.37
N TRP A 42 -11.07 0.82 3.39
CA TRP A 42 -9.69 0.86 2.88
C TRP A 42 -9.35 2.21 2.26
N PHE A 43 -10.28 2.86 1.55
CA PHE A 43 -10.07 4.22 1.04
C PHE A 43 -10.06 5.26 2.16
N GLN A 44 -10.96 5.15 3.13
CA GLN A 44 -11.00 6.06 4.28
C GLN A 44 -9.72 5.99 5.11
N LEU A 45 -9.20 4.79 5.37
CA LEU A 45 -7.96 4.61 6.10
C LEU A 45 -6.72 5.05 5.32
N ARG A 46 -6.79 5.18 4.00
CA ARG A 46 -5.71 5.77 3.19
C ARG A 46 -5.73 7.30 3.15
N TYR A 47 -6.83 7.93 3.58
CA TYR A 47 -6.96 9.39 3.61
C TYR A 47 -5.88 10.01 4.50
N GLY A 48 -5.12 10.97 3.96
CA GLY A 48 -4.07 11.67 4.69
C GLY A 48 -2.84 10.82 5.01
N ARG A 49 -2.74 9.58 4.49
CA ARG A 49 -1.61 8.68 4.72
C ARG A 49 -0.78 8.48 3.45
N ILE A 50 0.53 8.48 3.62
CA ILE A 50 1.49 8.16 2.57
C ILE A 50 1.49 6.65 2.37
N THR A 51 1.03 6.22 1.20
CA THR A 51 0.99 4.79 0.83
C THR A 51 2.30 4.36 0.17
N ALA A 52 2.69 3.09 0.37
CA ALA A 52 3.90 2.53 -0.24
C ALA A 52 3.99 2.77 -1.77
N SER A 53 2.86 2.69 -2.48
CA SER A 53 2.79 2.96 -3.92
C SER A 53 3.17 4.38 -4.34
N ARG A 54 3.04 5.36 -3.43
CA ARG A 54 3.31 6.79 -3.67
C ARG A 54 4.49 7.34 -2.87
N ALA A 55 5.06 6.54 -1.97
CA ALA A 55 6.20 6.95 -1.16
C ALA A 55 7.39 7.44 -2.02
N HIS A 56 7.62 6.81 -3.18
CA HIS A 56 8.64 7.26 -4.13
C HIS A 56 8.35 8.66 -4.69
N GLU A 57 7.11 8.94 -5.09
CA GLU A 57 6.69 10.26 -5.58
C GLU A 57 6.83 11.33 -4.50
N VAL A 58 6.39 11.02 -3.27
CA VAL A 58 6.51 11.92 -2.10
C VAL A 58 7.97 12.23 -1.80
N SER A 59 8.86 11.24 -1.88
CA SER A 59 10.30 11.44 -1.59
C SER A 59 11.00 12.39 -2.57
N ARG A 60 10.45 12.55 -3.80
CA ARG A 60 11.03 13.37 -4.87
C ARG A 60 10.27 14.67 -5.10
N CYS A 61 9.10 14.82 -4.50
CA CYS A 61 8.27 16.01 -4.61
C CYS A 61 8.96 17.17 -3.88
N LYS A 62 9.28 18.24 -4.62
CA LYS A 62 9.85 19.48 -4.06
C LYS A 62 8.79 20.57 -3.89
N THR A 63 7.58 20.34 -4.40
CA THR A 63 6.45 21.27 -4.30
C THR A 63 5.64 20.96 -3.05
N ASN A 64 5.33 22.00 -2.27
CA ASN A 64 4.57 21.89 -1.02
C ASN A 64 3.07 21.71 -1.26
N ASP A 65 2.57 22.18 -2.40
CA ASP A 65 1.17 22.08 -2.81
C ASP A 65 1.08 21.54 -4.25
N GLY A 66 0.02 20.79 -4.53
CA GLY A 66 -0.27 20.28 -5.87
C GLY A 66 -1.03 18.96 -5.88
N THR A 67 -1.06 18.33 -7.06
CA THR A 67 -1.82 17.10 -7.32
C THR A 67 -1.44 15.98 -6.34
N LEU A 68 -0.17 15.84 -5.96
CA LEU A 68 0.26 14.79 -5.03
C LEU A 68 -0.38 14.92 -3.64
N VAL A 69 -0.53 16.15 -3.12
CA VAL A 69 -1.18 16.40 -1.83
C VAL A 69 -2.67 16.10 -1.94
N SER A 70 -3.34 16.57 -2.99
CA SER A 70 -4.75 16.24 -3.28
C SER A 70 -4.96 14.73 -3.34
N LEU A 71 -4.05 14.00 -4.00
CA LEU A 71 -4.06 12.55 -4.10
C LEU A 71 -3.87 11.85 -2.75
N ILE A 72 -3.01 12.34 -1.85
CA ILE A 72 -2.85 11.81 -0.49
C ILE A 72 -4.11 12.08 0.35
N LEU A 73 -4.74 13.24 0.17
CA LEU A 73 -5.99 13.63 0.82
C LEU A 73 -7.24 13.02 0.16
N GLY A 74 -7.12 11.82 -0.41
CA GLY A 74 -8.25 11.07 -0.97
C GLY A 74 -8.70 11.51 -2.36
N GLY A 75 -7.90 12.31 -3.07
CA GLY A 75 -8.13 12.63 -4.47
C GLY A 75 -8.23 11.36 -5.32
N LYS A 76 -9.32 11.24 -6.07
CA LYS A 76 -9.62 10.08 -6.91
C LYS A 76 -8.93 10.25 -8.26
N ILE A 77 -8.21 9.21 -8.69
CA ILE A 77 -7.76 9.08 -10.07
C ILE A 77 -8.82 8.25 -10.80
N PRO A 78 -9.29 8.67 -11.99
CA PRO A 78 -10.21 7.87 -12.77
C PRO A 78 -9.60 6.50 -13.09
N ASP A 79 -10.44 5.47 -13.01
CA ASP A 79 -10.00 4.09 -13.19
C ASP A 79 -9.64 3.84 -14.65
N THR A 80 -8.37 3.59 -14.92
CA THR A 80 -7.88 3.40 -16.29
C THR A 80 -8.07 1.95 -16.74
N PRO A 81 -8.17 1.68 -18.05
CA PRO A 81 -8.20 0.30 -18.58
C PRO A 81 -7.02 -0.54 -18.09
N SER A 82 -5.84 0.07 -17.94
CA SER A 82 -4.64 -0.59 -17.40
C SER A 82 -4.80 -0.99 -15.93
N MET A 83 -5.48 -0.18 -15.11
CA MET A 83 -5.77 -0.51 -13.71
C MET A 83 -6.77 -1.67 -13.62
N LYS A 84 -7.83 -1.66 -14.42
CA LYS A 84 -8.81 -2.76 -14.48
C LYS A 84 -8.15 -4.07 -14.91
N ARG A 85 -7.33 -4.02 -15.97
CA ARG A 85 -6.55 -5.17 -16.42
C ARG A 85 -5.59 -5.66 -15.34
N GLY A 86 -4.97 -4.75 -14.61
CA GLY A 86 -4.08 -5.07 -13.50
C GLY A 86 -4.76 -5.90 -12.42
N ARG A 87 -5.97 -5.51 -11.98
CA ARG A 87 -6.73 -6.26 -10.97
C ARG A 87 -7.06 -7.69 -11.42
N ILE A 88 -7.45 -7.86 -12.69
CA ILE A 88 -7.74 -9.19 -13.25
C ILE A 88 -6.46 -10.04 -13.27
N LEU A 89 -5.35 -9.45 -13.71
CA LEU A 89 -4.08 -10.16 -13.84
C LEU A 89 -3.45 -10.50 -12.49
N GLU A 90 -3.66 -9.68 -11.45
CA GLU A 90 -3.16 -9.94 -10.10
C GLU A 90 -3.66 -11.28 -9.55
N ASP A 91 -4.93 -11.62 -9.80
CA ASP A 91 -5.50 -12.89 -9.37
C ASP A 91 -4.91 -14.09 -10.12
N GLU A 92 -4.68 -13.96 -11.43
CA GLU A 92 -4.04 -15.00 -12.24
C GLU A 92 -2.57 -15.20 -11.87
N VAL A 93 -1.83 -14.10 -11.67
CA VAL A 93 -0.42 -14.16 -11.31
C VAL A 93 -0.25 -14.73 -9.91
N ARG A 94 -1.12 -14.39 -8.95
CA ARG A 94 -1.07 -14.98 -7.61
C ARG A 94 -1.18 -16.50 -7.67
N LYS A 95 -2.18 -17.04 -8.39
CA LYS A 95 -2.34 -18.49 -8.59
C LYS A 95 -1.11 -19.13 -9.23
N THR A 96 -0.56 -18.46 -10.25
CA THR A 96 0.64 -18.95 -10.95
C THR A 96 1.86 -19.00 -10.03
N VAL A 97 2.04 -17.98 -9.18
CA VAL A 97 3.12 -17.91 -8.21
C VAL A 97 2.93 -18.92 -7.09
N GLU A 98 1.71 -19.11 -6.58
CA GLU A 98 1.38 -20.16 -5.61
C GLU A 98 1.75 -21.55 -6.14
N CYS A 99 1.37 -21.87 -7.38
CA CYS A 99 1.72 -23.13 -8.03
C CYS A 99 3.25 -23.31 -8.17
N ARG A 100 3.97 -22.24 -8.49
CA ARG A 100 5.41 -22.29 -8.73
C ARG A 100 6.24 -22.38 -7.45
N ILE A 101 5.83 -21.66 -6.40
CA ILE A 101 6.52 -21.61 -5.11
C ILE A 101 6.02 -22.72 -4.17
N LYS A 102 4.88 -23.36 -4.49
CA LYS A 102 4.17 -24.35 -3.65
C LYS A 102 3.91 -23.84 -2.23
N LYS A 103 3.74 -22.54 -2.08
CA LYS A 103 3.40 -21.86 -0.83
C LYS A 103 2.10 -21.10 -1.04
N LYS A 104 1.26 -21.09 0.01
CA LYS A 104 -0.01 -20.38 0.02
C LYS A 104 0.25 -18.88 0.15
N ILE A 105 -0.31 -18.09 -0.74
CA ILE A 105 -0.23 -16.62 -0.72
C ILE A 105 -1.59 -16.10 -0.25
N ASN A 106 -1.62 -15.60 0.98
CA ASN A 106 -2.84 -15.03 1.51
C ASN A 106 -2.99 -13.58 1.06
N LYS A 107 -4.23 -13.19 0.73
CA LYS A 107 -4.59 -11.78 0.55
C LYS A 107 -4.35 -11.04 1.86
N CYS A 108 -3.94 -9.78 1.74
CA CYS A 108 -3.69 -8.89 2.86
C CYS A 108 -4.42 -7.58 2.66
N GLY A 109 -4.98 -7.04 3.74
CA GLY A 109 -5.52 -5.69 3.77
C GLY A 109 -4.46 -4.62 3.98
N LEU A 110 -4.91 -3.46 4.46
CA LEU A 110 -4.06 -2.32 4.77
C LEU A 110 -3.30 -2.56 6.09
N ILE A 111 -1.99 -2.47 6.03
CA ILE A 111 -1.10 -2.50 7.18
C ILE A 111 -0.71 -1.07 7.54
N LEU A 112 -0.94 -0.70 8.81
CA LEU A 112 -0.55 0.57 9.39
C LEU A 112 0.73 0.42 10.19
N ASN A 113 1.56 1.46 10.22
CA ASN A 113 2.74 1.48 11.08
C ASN A 113 2.40 2.07 12.45
N SER A 114 2.62 1.30 13.52
CA SER A 114 2.34 1.72 14.90
C SER A 114 3.17 2.95 15.33
N LYS A 115 4.43 3.06 14.87
CA LYS A 115 5.33 4.18 15.19
C LYS A 115 5.12 5.39 14.29
N TYR A 116 4.67 5.17 13.06
CA TYR A 116 4.48 6.22 12.05
C TYR A 116 3.07 6.12 11.44
N PRO A 117 2.04 6.67 12.11
CA PRO A 117 0.63 6.52 11.70
C PRO A 117 0.31 7.16 10.33
N MET A 118 1.21 8.02 9.84
CA MET A 118 1.16 8.64 8.52
C MET A 118 1.55 7.69 7.38
N ILE A 119 2.14 6.52 7.67
CA ILE A 119 2.60 5.56 6.66
C ILE A 119 1.69 4.33 6.69
N ALA A 120 1.24 3.92 5.51
CA ALA A 120 0.45 2.71 5.34
C ALA A 120 0.87 1.94 4.08
N GLY A 121 0.63 0.63 4.06
CA GLY A 121 0.92 -0.21 2.90
C GLY A 121 -0.08 -1.35 2.79
N SER A 122 -0.51 -1.66 1.57
CA SER A 122 -1.32 -2.85 1.28
C SER A 122 -0.44 -3.74 0.42
N PRO A 123 0.17 -4.80 0.96
CA PRO A 123 0.93 -5.75 0.16
C PRO A 123 0.01 -6.59 -0.72
N ASP A 124 0.54 -7.09 -1.84
CA ASP A 124 -0.25 -7.88 -2.80
C ASP A 124 -0.44 -9.34 -2.32
N GLY A 125 0.41 -9.79 -1.40
CA GLY A 125 0.30 -11.10 -0.75
C GLY A 125 1.30 -11.28 0.39
N ILE A 126 0.95 -12.13 1.36
CA ILE A 126 1.83 -12.55 2.45
C ILE A 126 1.94 -14.08 2.44
N PHE A 127 3.15 -14.60 2.64
CA PHE A 127 3.43 -16.03 2.83
C PHE A 127 4.22 -16.22 4.15
N GLU A 128 4.33 -17.46 4.63
CA GLU A 128 4.88 -17.76 5.97
C GLU A 128 6.29 -17.19 6.22
N ASP A 129 7.11 -17.06 5.16
CA ASP A 129 8.50 -16.60 5.26
C ASP A 129 8.72 -15.16 4.75
N GLY A 130 7.67 -14.39 4.44
CA GLY A 130 7.86 -13.04 3.92
C GLY A 130 6.62 -12.32 3.38
N ILE A 131 6.82 -11.05 3.04
CA ILE A 131 5.79 -10.17 2.48
C ILE A 131 6.11 -9.92 1.01
N GLN A 132 5.15 -10.19 0.12
CA GLN A 132 5.26 -9.87 -1.29
C GLN A 132 4.75 -8.46 -1.56
N TRP A 133 5.68 -7.55 -1.81
CA TRP A 133 5.40 -6.17 -2.23
C TRP A 133 5.42 -6.06 -3.75
N ARG A 134 4.29 -5.71 -4.37
CA ARG A 134 4.15 -5.34 -5.79
C ARG A 134 4.56 -6.44 -6.80
N ILE A 135 3.58 -7.12 -7.40
CA ILE A 135 3.77 -8.18 -8.41
C ILE A 135 4.35 -7.65 -9.74
N TYR A 136 4.17 -6.35 -10.05
CA TYR A 136 4.47 -5.81 -11.39
C TYR A 136 5.95 -5.70 -11.78
N LYS A 137 6.91 -5.92 -10.88
CA LYS A 137 8.33 -5.88 -11.27
C LYS A 137 8.86 -7.17 -11.88
N PHE A 138 8.13 -8.28 -11.80
CA PHE A 138 8.57 -9.56 -12.37
C PHE A 138 8.04 -9.85 -13.78
N ALA A 139 7.01 -9.12 -14.24
CA ALA A 139 6.35 -9.36 -15.53
C ALA A 139 7.03 -8.66 -16.73
N ALA A 140 7.95 -7.73 -16.49
CA ALA A 140 8.51 -6.89 -17.56
C ALA A 140 9.79 -7.44 -18.23
N SER A 141 10.32 -8.60 -17.82
CA SER A 141 11.65 -9.03 -18.25
C SER A 141 11.77 -10.44 -18.84
N ARG A 142 10.71 -11.25 -18.94
CA ARG A 142 10.76 -12.55 -19.66
C ARG A 142 9.40 -12.92 -20.27
N PRO A 143 9.36 -13.53 -21.47
CA PRO A 143 8.13 -14.12 -21.99
C PRO A 143 7.72 -15.28 -21.07
N PHE A 144 6.64 -15.11 -20.32
CA PHE A 144 6.03 -16.18 -19.55
C PHE A 144 5.29 -17.09 -20.53
N ASN A 145 5.88 -18.24 -20.84
CA ASN A 145 5.15 -19.36 -21.38
C ASN A 145 4.11 -19.79 -20.34
N PHE A 146 2.84 -19.56 -20.66
CA PHE A 146 1.70 -20.11 -19.95
C PHE A 146 1.90 -21.62 -19.80
N CYS A 147 1.75 -22.12 -18.57
CA CYS A 147 1.75 -23.55 -18.26
C CYS A 147 0.95 -24.31 -19.32
N ARG A 148 1.62 -25.07 -20.18
CA ARG A 148 1.00 -26.18 -20.88
C ARG A 148 1.13 -27.41 -19.98
N PRO A 149 0.05 -28.19 -19.78
CA PRO A 149 0.16 -29.47 -19.11
C PRO A 149 0.97 -30.42 -20.01
N TYR A 150 1.99 -31.04 -19.43
CA TYR A 150 2.54 -32.31 -19.90
C TYR A 150 2.37 -33.31 -18.77
#